data_AF-A0A6I5RWL9-F1
#
_entry.id   AF-A0A6I5RWL9-F1
#
_cell.length_a   1.000
_cell.length_b   1.000
_cell.length_c   1.000
_cell.angle_alpha   90.00
_cell.angle_beta   90.00
_cell.angle_gamma   90.00
#
_symmetry.space_group_name_H-M   'P 1'
#
loop_
_entity.id
_entity.type
_entity.pdbx_description
1 polymer ?
#
loop_
_entity_poly.entity_id
_entity_poly.type
_entity_poly.pdbx_seq_one_letter_code
_entity_poly.pdbx_strand_id
1 'polypeptide(L)'
;WYIGLSIDKEKAYAMLSKFRTSAIIATVVAIVIIMALLGLLIRMLLQPLNIMTKAMEDIAEGEGDLTKRLNIHNHDEFGTLGKAFNRFVERIHGSIREVSSATQQVNEVALRVISASNSSMVNSDEQSNRTNSVAAAINQLGAAAQEIAHNAAQASQQASSARHLAEEGQQVVDRNIQAMNRLSDLICTSSAHIETLNNKTVNIGQILEVITSISQQTNLL
;
A
#
# COMPACT_ATOMS: atom_id res chain seq x y z
N TRP A 1 98.65 101.09 20.49
CA TRP A 1 99.02 99.92 19.67
C TRP A 1 97.89 98.92 19.79
N TYR A 2 97.06 98.76 18.74
CA TYR A 2 96.01 97.74 18.72
C TYR A 2 96.48 96.61 17.80
N ILE A 3 96.65 95.42 18.36
CA ILE A 3 96.94 94.20 17.59
C ILE A 3 95.59 93.63 17.15
N GLY A 4 95.28 93.75 15.86
CA GLY A 4 94.11 93.14 15.25
C GLY A 4 94.36 91.67 14.96
N LEU A 5 93.75 90.79 15.76
CA LEU A 5 93.78 89.34 15.57
C LEU A 5 92.69 88.98 14.54
N SER A 6 93.08 88.86 13.26
CA SER A 6 92.21 88.31 12.23
C SER A 6 92.21 86.78 12.33
N ILE A 7 91.27 86.22 13.08
CA ILE A 7 90.97 84.79 13.00
C ILE A 7 90.12 84.59 11.76
N ASP A 8 90.69 83.87 10.81
CA ASP A 8 90.04 83.42 9.60
C ASP A 8 88.79 82.59 9.97
N LYS A 9 87.61 83.20 9.81
CA LYS A 9 86.31 82.58 10.13
C LYS A 9 86.14 81.25 9.39
N GLU A 10 86.72 81.09 8.19
CA GLU A 10 86.63 79.84 7.46
C GLU A 10 87.35 78.70 8.20
N LYS A 11 88.52 78.96 8.79
CA LYS A 11 89.26 77.94 9.57
C LYS A 11 88.61 77.65 10.92
N ALA A 12 88.07 78.66 11.60
CA ALA A 12 87.39 78.48 12.88
C ALA A 12 86.08 77.67 12.74
N TYR A 13 85.31 77.87 11.66
CA TYR A 13 84.06 77.16 11.41
C TYR A 13 84.21 75.88 10.56
N ALA A 14 85.34 75.66 9.88
CA ALA A 14 85.59 74.45 9.09
C ALA A 14 85.45 73.17 9.93
N MET A 15 85.96 73.17 11.16
CA MET A 15 85.86 72.02 12.07
C MET A 15 84.41 71.72 12.49
N LEU A 16 83.62 72.76 12.76
CA LEU A 16 82.19 72.64 13.09
C LEU A 16 81.35 72.17 11.91
N SER A 17 81.68 72.63 10.69
CA SER A 17 80.96 72.22 9.48
C SER A 17 81.19 70.74 9.13
N LYS A 18 82.42 70.21 9.30
CA LYS A 18 82.72 68.79 9.13
C LYS A 18 82.01 67.91 10.16
N PHE A 19 82.00 68.34 11.43
CA PHE A 19 81.28 67.64 12.49
C PHE A 19 79.77 67.59 12.22
N ARG A 20 79.17 68.72 11.82
CA ARG A 20 77.74 68.80 11.45
C ARG A 20 77.39 67.85 10.30
N THR A 21 78.18 67.83 9.23
CA THR A 21 77.94 66.94 8.09
C THR A 21 78.07 65.47 8.49
N SER A 22 79.09 65.11 9.29
CA SER A 22 79.24 63.75 9.81
C SER A 22 78.08 63.33 10.72
N ALA A 23 77.59 64.22 11.58
CA ALA A 23 76.45 63.96 12.45
C ALA A 23 75.14 63.78 11.65
N ILE A 24 74.92 64.59 10.60
CA ILE A 24 73.77 64.44 9.71
C ILE A 24 73.82 63.09 8.99
N ILE A 25 74.97 62.71 8.43
CA ILE A 25 75.15 61.41 7.76
C ILE A 25 74.87 60.26 8.73
N ALA A 26 75.42 60.30 9.95
CA ALA A 26 75.19 59.28 10.97
C ALA A 26 73.71 59.14 11.34
N THR A 27 73.00 60.27 11.53
CA THR A 27 71.56 60.27 11.81
C THR A 27 70.75 59.69 10.65
N VAL A 28 71.07 60.07 9.41
CA VAL A 28 70.41 59.53 8.21
C VAL A 28 70.63 58.01 8.11
N VAL A 29 71.86 57.55 8.33
CA VAL A 29 72.19 56.10 8.34
C VAL A 29 71.42 55.38 9.45
N ALA A 30 71.37 55.93 10.66
CA ALA A 30 70.61 55.35 11.76
C ALA A 30 69.11 55.24 11.45
N ILE A 31 68.52 56.28 10.85
CA ILE A 31 67.12 56.28 10.41
C ILE A 31 66.88 55.20 9.36
N VAL A 32 67.75 55.08 8.36
CA VAL A 32 67.65 54.04 7.32
C VAL A 32 67.73 52.64 7.93
N ILE A 33 68.65 52.41 8.86
CA ILE A 33 68.77 51.13 9.56
C ILE A 33 67.51 50.82 10.39
N ILE A 34 66.99 51.79 11.13
CA ILE A 34 65.76 51.62 11.92
C ILE A 34 64.57 51.29 11.01
N MET A 35 64.40 52.01 9.90
CA MET A 35 63.35 51.70 8.93
C MET A 35 63.49 50.30 8.33
N ALA A 36 64.70 49.87 8.01
CA ALA A 36 64.95 48.52 7.49
C ALA A 36 64.63 47.43 8.53
N LEU A 37 65.05 47.63 9.78
CA LEU A 37 64.77 46.69 10.88
C LEU A 37 63.28 46.62 11.20
N LEU A 38 62.58 47.75 11.27
CA LEU A 38 61.13 47.78 11.48
C LEU A 38 60.38 47.12 10.32
N GLY A 39 60.78 47.36 9.08
CA GLY A 39 60.19 46.72 7.91
C GLY A 39 60.36 45.20 7.94
N LEU A 40 61.53 44.70 8.37
CA LEU A 40 61.81 43.28 8.53
C LEU A 40 60.98 42.66 9.67
N LEU A 41 60.90 43.35 10.81
CA LEU A 41 60.12 42.92 11.97
C LEU A 41 58.62 42.83 11.66
N ILE A 42 58.05 43.85 11.00
CA ILE A 42 56.64 43.87 10.59
C ILE A 42 56.35 42.72 9.61
N ARG A 43 57.23 42.49 8.63
CA ARG A 43 57.08 41.36 7.70
C ARG A 43 57.11 40.02 8.44
N MET A 44 58.00 39.85 9.42
CA MET A 44 58.11 38.63 10.20
C MET A 44 56.86 38.39 11.07
N LEU A 45 56.33 39.43 11.72
CA LEU A 45 55.15 39.33 12.58
C LEU A 45 53.83 39.14 11.81
N LEU A 46 53.73 39.69 10.59
CA LEU A 46 52.51 39.57 9.76
C LEU A 46 52.49 38.36 8.83
N GLN A 47 53.61 37.66 8.65
CA GLN A 47 53.68 36.47 7.81
C GLN A 47 52.65 35.39 8.19
N PRO A 48 52.40 35.07 9.48
CA PRO A 48 51.39 34.09 9.87
C PRO A 48 49.97 34.47 9.44
N LEU A 49 49.60 35.75 9.47
CA LEU A 49 48.28 36.21 9.01
C LEU A 49 48.07 35.91 7.53
N ASN A 50 49.09 36.15 6.71
CA ASN A 50 48.99 35.90 5.27
C ASN A 50 48.82 34.40 4.95
N ILE A 51 49.43 33.51 5.75
CA ILE A 51 49.24 32.06 5.66
C ILE A 51 47.80 31.68 6.03
N MET A 52 47.26 32.27 7.09
CA MET A 52 45.87 32.01 7.52
C MET A 52 44.86 32.51 6.50
N THR A 53 45.04 33.72 5.97
CA THR A 53 44.20 34.27 4.89
C THR A 53 44.22 33.34 3.69
N LYS A 54 45.40 32.92 3.24
CA LYS A 54 45.51 32.03 2.09
C LYS A 54 44.88 30.66 2.33
N ALA A 55 45.04 30.08 3.52
CA ALA A 55 44.36 28.82 3.86
C ALA A 55 42.84 28.97 3.90
N MET A 56 42.33 30.14 4.29
CA MET A 56 40.90 30.43 4.32
C MET A 56 40.35 30.70 2.91
N GLU A 57 41.11 31.41 2.07
CA GLU A 57 40.83 31.56 0.63
C GLU A 57 40.85 30.20 -0.07
N ASP A 58 41.83 29.32 0.18
CA ASP A 58 41.89 27.99 -0.41
C ASP A 58 40.67 27.12 -0.03
N ILE A 59 40.10 27.31 1.18
CA ILE A 59 38.86 26.63 1.60
C ILE A 59 37.62 27.28 0.98
N ALA A 60 37.61 28.60 0.81
CA ALA A 60 36.45 29.34 0.33
C ALA A 60 36.34 29.38 -1.21
N GLU A 61 37.46 29.56 -1.90
CA GLU A 61 37.58 29.66 -3.36
C GLU A 61 38.00 28.35 -4.02
N GLY A 62 38.76 27.49 -3.32
CA GLY A 62 39.08 26.15 -3.80
C GLY A 62 37.88 25.21 -3.76
N GLU A 63 38.07 23.93 -4.15
CA GLU A 63 37.04 22.86 -4.01
C GLU A 63 36.64 22.55 -2.55
N GLY A 64 36.99 23.42 -1.59
CA GLY A 64 36.68 23.23 -0.18
C GLY A 64 37.45 22.08 0.43
N ASP A 65 38.76 21.96 0.16
CA ASP A 65 39.60 20.91 0.75
C ASP A 65 39.78 21.12 2.26
N LEU A 66 38.80 20.63 3.02
CA LEU A 66 38.79 20.64 4.49
C LEU A 66 39.78 19.64 5.10
N THR A 67 40.69 19.03 4.33
CA THR A 67 41.78 18.19 4.88
C THR A 67 43.00 19.02 5.27
N LYS A 68 43.12 20.25 4.76
CA LYS A 68 44.22 21.16 5.09
C LYS A 68 44.14 21.63 6.54
N ARG A 69 45.29 21.69 7.21
CA ARG A 69 45.43 22.18 8.58
C ARG A 69 46.55 23.21 8.64
N LEU A 70 46.35 24.27 9.39
CA LEU A 70 47.39 25.24 9.69
C LEU A 70 48.41 24.62 10.65
N ASN A 71 49.69 24.74 10.34
CA ASN A 71 50.75 24.26 11.21
C ASN A 71 51.07 25.31 12.29
N ILE A 72 51.00 24.91 13.56
CA ILE A 72 50.99 25.82 14.70
C ILE A 72 52.35 25.77 15.38
N HIS A 73 53.22 26.73 15.07
CA HIS A 73 54.57 26.81 15.65
C HIS A 73 54.68 27.85 16.78
N ASN A 74 53.78 28.83 16.81
CA ASN A 74 53.85 29.94 17.77
C ASN A 74 52.92 29.71 18.97
N HIS A 75 53.32 30.20 20.14
CA HIS A 75 52.55 30.16 21.38
C HIS A 75 51.89 31.51 21.71
N ASP A 76 51.78 32.38 20.69
CA ASP A 76 51.20 33.72 20.76
C ASP A 76 49.72 33.70 20.33
N GLU A 77 49.15 34.90 20.15
CA GLU A 77 47.78 35.11 19.70
C GLU A 77 47.51 34.45 18.34
N PHE A 78 48.49 34.42 17.44
CA PHE A 78 48.37 33.76 16.13
C PHE A 78 48.33 32.24 16.26
N GLY A 79 49.10 31.68 17.19
CA GLY A 79 49.00 30.26 17.55
C GLY A 79 47.61 29.88 18.04
N THR A 80 47.00 30.72 18.87
CA THR A 80 45.63 30.51 19.39
C THR A 80 44.59 30.61 18.26
N LEU A 81 44.73 31.58 17.37
CA LEU A 81 43.85 31.74 16.20
C LEU A 81 43.95 30.54 15.24
N GLY A 82 45.17 30.05 14.98
CA GLY A 82 45.39 28.84 14.18
C GLY A 82 44.74 27.59 14.78
N LYS A 83 44.79 27.42 16.11
CA LYS A 83 44.07 26.32 16.80
C LYS A 83 42.56 26.43 16.63
N ALA A 84 42.01 27.64 16.77
CA ALA A 84 40.59 27.90 16.60
C ALA A 84 40.13 27.61 15.17
N PHE A 85 40.91 28.03 14.17
CA PHE A 85 40.67 27.73 12.76
C PHE A 85 40.65 26.23 12.48
N ASN A 86 41.68 25.49 12.91
CA ASN A 86 41.72 24.03 12.71
C ASN A 86 40.52 23.32 13.34
N ARG A 87 40.10 23.74 14.54
CA ARG A 87 38.89 23.20 15.20
C ARG A 87 37.60 23.53 14.44
N PHE A 88 37.52 24.72 13.85
CA PHE A 88 36.38 25.09 13.00
C PHE A 88 36.32 24.21 11.75
N VAL A 89 37.44 24.06 11.03
CA VAL A 89 37.53 23.19 9.84
C VAL A 89 37.20 21.74 10.18
N GLU A 90 37.69 21.22 11.31
CA GLU A 90 37.36 19.86 11.78
C GLU A 90 35.85 19.66 11.97
N ARG A 91 35.17 20.64 12.58
CA ARG A 91 33.71 20.59 12.77
C ARG A 91 32.97 20.61 11.44
N ILE A 92 33.35 21.49 10.51
CA ILE A 92 32.72 21.54 9.20
C ILE A 92 32.94 20.22 8.44
N HIS A 93 34.16 19.67 8.47
CA HIS A 93 34.48 18.40 7.83
C HIS A 93 33.63 17.25 8.40
N GLY A 94 33.47 17.19 9.73
CA GLY A 94 32.57 16.25 10.40
C GLY A 94 31.11 16.41 9.95
N SER A 95 30.58 17.63 9.92
CA SER A 95 29.22 17.89 9.46
C SER A 95 29.00 17.52 7.99
N ILE A 96 29.95 17.79 7.10
CA ILE A 96 29.88 17.38 5.69
C ILE A 96 29.86 15.86 5.56
N ARG A 97 30.64 15.14 6.38
CA ARG A 97 30.63 13.68 6.41
C ARG A 97 29.29 13.12 6.88
N GLU A 98 28.70 13.71 7.92
CA GLU A 98 27.37 13.34 8.40
C GLU A 98 26.30 13.58 7.34
N VAL A 99 26.32 14.74 6.67
CA VAL A 99 25.41 15.06 5.55
C VAL A 99 25.56 14.05 4.42
N SER A 100 26.79 13.74 4.00
CA SER A 100 27.05 12.74 2.95
C SER A 100 26.50 11.36 3.32
N SER A 101 26.72 10.91 4.56
CA SER A 101 26.16 9.65 5.07
C SER A 101 24.64 9.65 5.08
N ALA A 102 24.02 10.75 5.52
CA ALA A 102 22.57 10.90 5.53
C ALA A 102 22.00 10.88 4.12
N THR A 103 22.63 11.57 3.16
CA THR A 103 22.25 11.54 1.75
C THR A 103 22.33 10.13 1.17
N GLN A 104 23.38 9.36 1.48
CA GLN A 104 23.50 7.97 1.04
C GLN A 104 22.39 7.09 1.62
N GLN A 105 22.06 7.26 2.90
CA GLN A 105 20.96 6.53 3.54
C GLN A 105 19.60 6.89 2.94
N VAL A 106 19.34 8.18 2.66
CA VAL A 106 18.13 8.63 1.97
C VAL A 106 18.03 8.02 0.58
N ASN A 107 19.14 7.96 -0.18
CA ASN A 107 19.17 7.32 -1.49
C ASN A 107 18.85 5.82 -1.41
N GLU A 108 19.40 5.10 -0.43
CA GLU A 108 19.08 3.69 -0.22
C GLU A 108 17.59 3.47 0.09
N VAL A 109 17.03 4.30 0.98
CA VAL A 109 15.60 4.25 1.33
C VAL A 109 14.74 4.56 0.10
N ALA A 110 15.10 5.55 -0.72
CA ALA A 110 14.39 5.88 -1.94
C ALA A 110 14.36 4.69 -2.93
N LEU A 111 15.49 3.99 -3.11
CA LEU A 111 15.55 2.78 -3.94
C LEU A 111 14.66 1.66 -3.39
N ARG A 112 14.64 1.46 -2.07
CA ARG A 112 13.73 0.49 -1.43
C ARG A 112 12.27 0.85 -1.64
N VAL A 113 11.91 2.13 -1.54
CA VAL A 113 10.55 2.63 -1.81
C VAL A 113 10.16 2.37 -3.26
N ILE A 114 11.03 2.66 -4.24
CA ILE A 114 10.78 2.38 -5.66
C ILE A 114 10.52 0.87 -5.88
N SER A 115 11.35 0.01 -5.28
CA SER A 115 11.15 -1.44 -5.38
C SER A 115 9.81 -1.87 -4.76
N ALA A 116 9.46 -1.34 -3.58
CA ALA A 116 8.19 -1.65 -2.92
C ALA A 116 6.98 -1.17 -3.73
N SER A 117 7.06 0.03 -4.32
CA SER A 117 6.02 0.56 -5.22
C SER A 117 5.83 -0.29 -6.46
N ASN A 118 6.91 -0.77 -7.09
CA ASN A 118 6.82 -1.69 -8.23
C ASN A 118 6.15 -3.02 -7.85
N SER A 119 6.54 -3.63 -6.73
CA SER A 119 5.89 -4.84 -6.23
C SER A 119 4.41 -4.60 -5.90
N SER A 120 4.07 -3.45 -5.32
CA SER A 120 2.68 -3.07 -5.03
C SER A 120 1.85 -2.95 -6.32
N MET A 121 2.42 -2.40 -7.39
CA MET A 121 1.75 -2.28 -8.68
C MET A 121 1.42 -3.66 -9.27
N VAL A 122 2.38 -4.59 -9.26
CA VAL A 122 2.17 -5.98 -9.69
C VAL A 122 1.07 -6.65 -8.87
N ASN A 123 1.09 -6.49 -7.55
CA ASN A 123 0.07 -7.05 -6.67
C ASN A 123 -1.32 -6.44 -6.93
N SER A 124 -1.39 -5.14 -7.23
CA SER A 124 -2.64 -4.48 -7.59
C SER A 124 -3.23 -5.02 -8.90
N ASP A 125 -2.39 -5.27 -9.91
CA ASP A 125 -2.83 -5.89 -11.17
C ASP A 125 -3.35 -7.32 -10.94
N GLU A 126 -2.65 -8.13 -10.13
CA GLU A 126 -3.12 -9.46 -9.77
C GLU A 126 -4.45 -9.43 -9.00
N GLN A 127 -4.59 -8.50 -8.04
CA GLN A 127 -5.82 -8.31 -7.29
C GLN A 127 -6.98 -7.88 -8.19
N SER A 128 -6.73 -7.02 -9.19
CA SER A 128 -7.71 -6.63 -10.21
C SER A 128 -8.19 -7.84 -11.01
N ASN A 129 -7.27 -8.70 -11.47
CA ASN A 129 -7.60 -9.94 -12.19
C ASN A 129 -8.42 -10.92 -11.32
N ARG A 130 -8.05 -11.07 -10.05
CA ARG A 130 -8.82 -11.89 -9.09
C ARG A 130 -10.23 -11.32 -8.88
N THR A 131 -10.36 -10.00 -8.77
CA THR A 131 -11.65 -9.32 -8.62
C THR A 131 -12.54 -9.54 -9.83
N ASN A 132 -11.99 -9.45 -11.04
CA ASN A 132 -12.72 -9.77 -12.28
C ASN A 132 -13.20 -11.22 -12.31
N SER A 133 -12.36 -12.16 -11.84
CA SER A 133 -12.72 -13.57 -11.75
C SER A 133 -13.86 -13.82 -10.75
N VAL A 134 -13.82 -13.14 -9.59
CA VAL A 134 -14.90 -13.19 -8.60
C VAL A 134 -16.19 -12.60 -9.17
N ALA A 135 -16.12 -11.46 -9.88
CA ALA A 135 -17.29 -10.88 -10.53
C ALA A 135 -17.90 -11.81 -11.58
N ALA A 136 -17.08 -12.52 -12.35
CA ALA A 136 -17.54 -13.55 -13.28
C ALA A 136 -18.23 -14.71 -12.54
N ALA A 137 -17.66 -15.20 -11.44
CA ALA A 137 -18.27 -16.24 -10.61
C ALA A 137 -19.61 -15.79 -10.01
N ILE A 138 -19.73 -14.54 -9.58
CA ILE A 138 -21.01 -13.98 -9.10
C ILE A 138 -22.07 -13.98 -10.19
N ASN A 139 -21.71 -13.61 -11.43
CA ASN A 139 -22.65 -13.69 -12.56
C ASN A 139 -23.11 -15.14 -12.82
N GLN A 140 -22.20 -16.11 -12.76
CA GLN A 140 -22.53 -17.53 -12.89
C GLN A 140 -23.45 -18.01 -11.76
N LEU A 141 -23.18 -17.60 -10.51
CA LEU A 141 -24.06 -17.90 -9.37
C LEU A 141 -25.44 -17.29 -9.54
N GLY A 142 -25.54 -16.06 -10.08
CA GLY A 142 -26.81 -15.43 -10.41
C GLY A 142 -27.62 -16.23 -11.43
N ALA A 143 -26.97 -16.70 -12.49
CA ALA A 143 -27.60 -17.56 -13.48
C ALA A 143 -28.07 -18.91 -12.88
N ALA A 144 -27.23 -19.55 -12.07
CA ALA A 144 -27.57 -20.80 -11.40
C ALA A 144 -28.75 -20.63 -10.41
N ALA A 145 -28.79 -19.53 -9.66
CA ALA A 145 -29.90 -19.22 -8.77
C ALA A 145 -31.22 -19.03 -9.55
N GLN A 146 -31.16 -18.37 -10.70
CA GLN A 146 -32.34 -18.20 -11.58
C GLN A 146 -32.82 -19.54 -12.14
N GLU A 147 -31.91 -20.43 -12.54
CA GLU A 147 -32.22 -21.78 -13.00
C GLU A 147 -32.86 -22.63 -11.88
N ILE A 148 -32.31 -22.57 -10.67
CA ILE A 148 -32.87 -23.24 -9.49
C ILE A 148 -34.29 -22.73 -9.20
N ALA A 149 -34.51 -21.41 -9.23
CA ALA A 149 -35.83 -20.83 -9.02
C ALA A 149 -36.84 -21.29 -10.09
N HIS A 150 -36.40 -21.33 -11.35
CA HIS A 150 -37.22 -21.84 -12.46
C HIS A 150 -37.59 -23.33 -12.27
N ASN A 151 -36.61 -24.16 -11.94
CA ASN A 151 -36.82 -25.59 -11.68
C ASN A 151 -37.76 -25.83 -10.48
N ALA A 152 -37.63 -25.04 -9.41
CA ALA A 152 -38.52 -25.10 -8.26
C ALA A 152 -39.96 -24.71 -8.62
N ALA A 153 -40.15 -23.66 -9.43
CA ALA A 153 -41.47 -23.26 -9.92
C ALA A 153 -42.10 -24.35 -10.80
N GLN A 154 -41.32 -24.95 -11.70
CA GLN A 154 -41.79 -26.04 -12.55
C GLN A 154 -42.16 -27.28 -11.72
N ALA A 155 -41.35 -27.65 -10.73
CA ALA A 155 -41.64 -28.76 -9.83
C ALA A 155 -42.92 -28.52 -9.02
N SER A 156 -43.13 -27.30 -8.52
CA SER A 156 -44.36 -26.90 -7.83
C SER A 156 -45.59 -27.03 -8.73
N GLN A 157 -45.48 -26.57 -9.99
CA GLN A 157 -46.56 -26.69 -10.97
C GLN A 157 -46.88 -28.16 -11.27
N GLN A 158 -45.86 -29.00 -11.49
CA GLN A 158 -46.04 -30.43 -11.74
C GLN A 158 -46.67 -31.14 -10.54
N ALA A 159 -46.25 -30.82 -9.31
CA ALA A 159 -46.84 -31.36 -8.10
C ALA A 159 -48.32 -30.96 -7.95
N SER A 160 -48.68 -29.72 -8.31
CA SER A 160 -50.06 -29.25 -8.34
C SER A 160 -50.90 -30.02 -9.37
N SER A 161 -50.39 -30.22 -10.59
CA SER A 161 -51.07 -31.02 -11.62
C SER A 161 -51.24 -32.49 -11.20
N ALA A 162 -50.23 -33.10 -10.57
CA ALA A 162 -50.32 -34.45 -10.04
C ALA A 162 -51.39 -34.57 -8.94
N ARG A 163 -51.49 -33.57 -8.06
CA ARG A 163 -52.55 -33.50 -7.04
C ARG A 163 -53.95 -33.45 -7.67
N HIS A 164 -54.14 -32.61 -8.69
CA HIS A 164 -55.42 -32.52 -9.40
C HIS A 164 -55.80 -33.85 -10.06
N LEU A 165 -54.85 -34.52 -10.72
CA LEU A 165 -55.09 -35.80 -11.35
C LEU A 165 -55.43 -36.90 -10.32
N ALA A 166 -54.80 -36.87 -9.15
CA ALA A 166 -55.13 -37.77 -8.05
C ALA A 166 -56.53 -37.51 -7.49
N GLU A 167 -56.96 -36.24 -7.37
CA GLU A 167 -58.32 -35.86 -6.98
C GLU A 167 -59.37 -36.33 -7.99
N GLU A 168 -59.10 -36.19 -9.30
CA GLU A 168 -59.96 -36.74 -10.36
C GLU A 168 -60.03 -38.28 -10.30
N GLY A 169 -58.88 -38.93 -10.10
CA GLY A 169 -58.80 -40.38 -9.93
C GLY A 169 -59.62 -40.87 -8.73
N GLN A 170 -59.55 -40.16 -7.60
CA GLN A 170 -60.36 -40.47 -6.42
C GLN A 170 -61.86 -40.38 -6.72
N GLN A 171 -62.31 -39.34 -7.44
CA GLN A 171 -63.72 -39.23 -7.83
C GLN A 171 -64.18 -40.39 -8.72
N VAL A 172 -63.32 -40.88 -9.62
CA VAL A 172 -63.64 -42.04 -10.46
C VAL A 172 -63.77 -43.30 -9.63
N VAL A 173 -62.86 -43.52 -8.67
CA VAL A 173 -62.94 -44.65 -7.73
C VAL A 173 -64.22 -44.60 -6.91
N ASP A 174 -64.59 -43.44 -6.38
CA ASP A 174 -65.83 -43.27 -5.61
C ASP A 174 -67.07 -43.60 -6.45
N ARG A 175 -67.12 -43.15 -7.71
CA ARG A 175 -68.20 -43.51 -8.65
C ARG A 175 -68.25 -45.01 -8.93
N ASN A 176 -67.10 -45.67 -9.08
CA ASN A 176 -67.03 -47.11 -9.27
C ASN A 176 -67.53 -47.88 -8.04
N ILE A 177 -67.19 -47.44 -6.82
CA ILE A 177 -67.71 -48.02 -5.58
C ILE A 177 -69.24 -47.90 -5.52
N GLN A 178 -69.79 -46.72 -5.84
CA GLN A 178 -71.25 -46.53 -5.90
C GLN A 178 -71.92 -47.44 -6.94
N ALA A 179 -71.32 -47.58 -8.13
CA ALA A 179 -71.82 -48.48 -9.16
C ALA A 179 -71.80 -49.95 -8.72
N MET A 180 -70.74 -50.38 -8.03
CA MET A 180 -70.63 -51.74 -7.48
C MET A 180 -71.67 -52.01 -6.39
N ASN A 181 -71.91 -51.06 -5.48
CA ASN A 181 -72.97 -51.18 -4.48
C ASN A 181 -74.35 -51.32 -5.15
N ARG A 182 -74.64 -50.50 -6.16
CA ARG A 182 -75.90 -50.57 -6.91
C ARG A 182 -76.05 -51.88 -7.68
N LEU A 183 -74.97 -52.40 -8.25
CA LEU A 183 -74.96 -53.71 -8.90
C LEU A 183 -75.24 -54.84 -7.90
N SER A 184 -74.64 -54.77 -6.72
CA SER A 184 -74.90 -55.72 -5.63
C SER A 184 -76.37 -55.73 -5.22
N ASP A 185 -77.00 -54.57 -5.05
CA ASP A 185 -78.44 -54.46 -4.75
C ASP A 185 -79.32 -55.05 -5.87
N LEU A 186 -78.94 -54.82 -7.13
CA LEU A 186 -79.66 -55.36 -8.29
C LEU A 186 -79.57 -56.89 -8.32
N ILE A 187 -78.39 -57.45 -7.99
CA ILE A 187 -78.16 -58.90 -7.88
C ILE A 187 -79.03 -59.49 -6.76
N CYS A 188 -79.06 -58.87 -5.58
CA CYS A 188 -79.93 -59.30 -4.47
C CYS A 188 -81.41 -59.31 -4.88
N THR A 189 -81.87 -58.24 -5.53
CA THR A 189 -83.25 -58.12 -6.02
C THR A 189 -83.59 -59.20 -7.06
N SER A 190 -82.68 -59.41 -8.01
CA SER A 190 -82.84 -60.45 -9.04
C SER A 190 -82.89 -61.85 -8.43
N SER A 191 -82.08 -62.13 -7.41
CA SER A 191 -82.12 -63.41 -6.68
C SER A 191 -83.47 -63.62 -6.00
N ALA A 192 -84.03 -62.60 -5.36
CA ALA A 192 -85.35 -62.66 -4.74
C ALA A 192 -86.49 -62.89 -5.76
N HIS A 193 -86.37 -62.31 -6.96
CA HIS A 193 -87.30 -62.58 -8.06
C HIS A 193 -87.21 -64.02 -8.56
N ILE A 194 -86.00 -64.57 -8.70
CA ILE A 194 -85.77 -65.97 -9.06
C ILE A 194 -86.40 -66.90 -8.01
N GLU A 195 -86.22 -66.61 -6.72
CA GLU A 195 -86.83 -67.38 -5.62
C GLU A 195 -88.37 -67.31 -5.66
N THR A 196 -88.93 -66.12 -5.89
CA THR A 196 -90.38 -65.95 -6.04
C THR A 196 -90.92 -66.74 -7.24
N LEU A 197 -90.22 -66.69 -8.38
CA LEU A 197 -90.58 -67.44 -9.58
C LEU A 197 -90.50 -68.95 -9.35
N ASN A 198 -89.48 -69.43 -8.63
CA ASN A 198 -89.36 -70.82 -8.23
C ASN A 198 -90.57 -71.26 -7.39
N ASN A 199 -90.95 -70.48 -6.37
CA ASN A 199 -92.14 -70.77 -5.55
C ASN A 199 -93.44 -70.80 -6.36
N LYS A 200 -93.62 -69.85 -7.31
CA LYS A 200 -94.78 -69.86 -8.21
C LYS A 200 -94.80 -71.10 -9.11
N THR A 201 -93.64 -71.53 -9.60
CA THR A 201 -93.52 -72.72 -10.45
C THR A 201 -93.84 -74.00 -9.67
N VAL A 202 -93.41 -74.09 -8.42
CA VAL A 202 -93.78 -75.19 -7.50
C VAL A 202 -95.29 -75.23 -7.27
N ASN A 203 -95.92 -74.09 -6.99
CA ASN A 203 -97.38 -74.01 -6.83
C ASN A 203 -98.13 -74.43 -8.10
N ILE A 204 -97.65 -74.04 -9.29
CA ILE A 204 -98.22 -74.49 -10.57
C ILE A 204 -98.07 -76.02 -10.70
N GLY A 205 -96.92 -76.58 -10.33
CA GLY A 205 -96.71 -78.03 -10.29
C GLY A 205 -97.74 -78.75 -9.42
N GLN A 206 -98.01 -78.23 -8.21
CA GLN A 206 -99.05 -78.77 -7.31
C GLN A 206 -100.45 -78.68 -7.93
N ILE A 207 -100.79 -77.56 -8.59
CA ILE A 207 -102.07 -77.41 -9.29
C ILE A 207 -102.19 -78.43 -10.42
N LEU A 208 -101.13 -78.63 -11.21
CA LEU A 208 -101.11 -79.64 -12.28
C LEU A 208 -101.28 -81.05 -11.72
N GLU A 209 -100.69 -81.36 -10.56
CA GLU A 209 -100.87 -82.63 -9.87
C GLU A 209 -102.34 -82.85 -9.46
N VAL A 210 -102.99 -81.82 -8.90
CA VAL A 210 -104.44 -81.85 -8.57
C VAL A 210 -105.29 -82.01 -9.84
N ILE A 211 -105.00 -81.28 -10.91
CA ILE A 211 -105.72 -81.40 -12.19
C ILE A 211 -105.58 -82.81 -12.76
N THR A 212 -104.38 -83.38 -12.71
CA THR A 212 -104.12 -84.74 -13.20
C THR A 212 -104.88 -85.77 -12.37
N SER A 213 -104.91 -85.60 -11.04
CA SER A 213 -105.70 -86.41 -10.11
C SER A 213 -107.20 -86.33 -10.38
N ILE A 214 -107.76 -85.12 -10.59
CA ILE A 214 -109.17 -84.93 -10.97
C ILE A 214 -109.47 -85.56 -12.34
N SER A 215 -108.57 -85.38 -13.32
CA SER A 215 -108.72 -85.98 -14.64
C SER A 215 -108.74 -87.51 -14.57
N GLN A 216 -107.91 -88.12 -13.71
CA GLN A 216 -107.97 -89.56 -13.45
C GLN A 216 -109.27 -89.95 -12.74
N GLN A 217 -109.73 -89.16 -11.77
CA GLN A 217 -111.00 -89.40 -11.06
C GLN A 217 -112.22 -89.29 -11.97
N THR A 218 -112.18 -88.39 -12.95
CA THR A 218 -113.25 -88.19 -13.95
C THR A 218 -113.24 -89.29 -15.01
N ASN A 219 -112.07 -89.85 -15.34
CA ASN A 219 -111.94 -91.00 -16.24
C ASN A 219 -112.35 -92.33 -15.59
N LEU A 220 -112.57 -92.34 -14.27
CA LEU A 220 -112.99 -93.50 -13.47
C LEU A 220 -114.48 -93.46 -13.06
N LEU A 221 -115.20 -92.40 -13.43
CA LEU A 221 -116.66 -92.23 -13.28
C LEU A 221 -117.36 -92.49 -14.61
#